data_AF-A0A3B9GGL2-F1
#
_entry.id   AF-A0A3B9GGL2-F1
#
_cell.length_a   1.000
_cell.length_b   1.000
_cell.length_c   1.000
_cell.angle_alpha   90.00
_cell.angle_beta   90.00
_cell.angle_gamma   90.00
#
_symmetry.space_group_name_H-M   'P 1'
#
loop_
_entity.id
_entity.type
_entity.pdbx_description
1 polymer ?
#
loop_
_entity_poly.entity_id
_entity_poly.type
_entity_poly.pdbx_seq_one_letter_code
_entity_poly.pdbx_strand_id
1 'polypeptide(L)' 'MSFKLDGAKFPTLDELVEALYPMYADKMSEEEFRKYAEEHAEQS' A
#
# COMPACT_ATOMS: atom_id res chain seq x y z
N MET A 1 -15.05 1.60 1.38
CA MET A 1 -13.86 0.77 1.55
C MET A 1 -12.68 1.61 1.13
N SER A 2 -11.86 1.98 2.09
CA SER A 2 -10.62 2.72 1.95
C SER A 2 -9.51 1.86 2.54
N PHE A 3 -8.37 1.84 1.87
CA PHE A 3 -7.19 1.11 2.32
C PHE A 3 -6.36 2.04 3.19
N LYS A 4 -6.09 1.62 4.42
CA LYS A 4 -5.24 2.36 5.34
C LYS A 4 -3.96 1.60 5.61
N LEU A 5 -2.81 2.19 5.30
CA LEU A 5 -1.48 1.65 5.61
C LEU A 5 -0.58 2.78 6.11
N ASP A 6 0.20 2.54 7.16
CA ASP A 6 1.11 3.53 7.77
C ASP A 6 0.47 4.88 8.13
N GLY A 7 -0.81 4.86 8.49
CA GLY A 7 -1.56 6.08 8.82
C GLY A 7 -2.04 6.88 7.61
N ALA A 8 -1.62 6.53 6.40
CA ALA A 8 -2.17 7.06 5.16
C ALA A 8 -3.44 6.28 4.77
N LYS A 9 -4.46 7.00 4.27
CA LYS A 9 -5.71 6.43 3.78
C LYS A 9 -5.86 6.73 2.31
N PHE A 10 -6.10 5.67 1.53
CA PHE A 10 -6.33 5.77 0.10
C PHE A 10 -7.68 5.15 -0.29
N PRO A 11 -8.31 5.66 -1.34
CA PRO A 11 -9.55 5.09 -1.89
C PRO A 11 -9.36 3.66 -2.42
N THR A 12 -8.20 3.36 -3.01
CA THR A 12 -7.90 2.07 -3.64
C THR A 12 -6.51 1.58 -3.25
N LEU A 13 -6.30 0.27 -3.40
CA LEU A 13 -4.99 -0.35 -3.16
C LEU A 13 -3.95 0.16 -4.17
N ASP A 14 -4.35 0.37 -5.43
CA ASP A 14 -3.43 0.84 -6.48
C ASP A 14 -2.94 2.27 -6.18
N GLU A 15 -3.80 3.18 -5.72
CA GLU A 15 -3.38 4.53 -5.30
C GLU A 15 -2.44 4.49 -4.08
N LEU A 16 -2.70 3.58 -3.14
CA LEU A 16 -1.82 3.35 -2.00
C LEU A 16 -0.45 2.86 -2.45
N VAL A 17 -0.43 1.90 -3.39
CA VAL A 17 0.80 1.35 -3.95
C VAL A 17 1.57 2.42 -4.70
N GLU A 18 0.96 3.17 -5.61
CA GLU A 18 1.65 4.23 -6.35
C GLU A 18 2.21 5.33 -5.43
N ALA A 19 1.48 5.70 -4.37
CA ALA A 19 1.91 6.74 -3.44
C ALA A 19 2.98 6.28 -2.44
N LEU A 20 2.88 5.04 -1.93
CA LEU A 20 3.77 4.52 -0.89
C LEU A 20 4.92 3.69 -1.45
N TYR A 21 4.78 3.05 -2.62
CA TYR A 21 5.83 2.21 -3.22
C TYR A 21 7.18 2.91 -3.36
N PRO A 22 7.27 4.20 -3.75
CA PRO A 22 8.56 4.91 -3.78
C PRO A 22 9.33 4.87 -2.44
N MET A 23 8.64 4.76 -1.30
CA MET A 23 9.24 4.65 0.03
C MET A 23 9.66 3.21 0.38
N TYR A 24 9.10 2.22 -0.35
CA TYR A 24 9.30 0.79 -0.14
C TYR A 24 10.12 0.13 -1.25
N ALA A 25 10.40 0.83 -2.36
CA ALA A 25 11.12 0.34 -3.53
C ALA A 25 12.56 -0.11 -3.21
N ASP A 26 13.18 0.47 -2.18
CA ASP A 26 14.49 0.03 -1.69
C ASP A 26 14.44 -1.27 -0.89
N LYS A 27 13.26 -1.67 -0.38
CA LYS A 27 13.06 -2.84 0.49
C LYS A 27 12.51 -4.04 -0.26
N MET A 28 11.63 -3.82 -1.23
CA MET A 28 10.90 -4.87 -1.95
C MET A 28 10.43 -4.36 -3.32
N SER A 29 10.10 -5.30 -4.19
CA SER A 29 9.50 -5.00 -5.49
C SER A 29 8.05 -4.52 -5.37
N GLU A 30 7.53 -3.90 -6.42
CA GLU A 30 6.14 -3.39 -6.47
C GLU A 30 5.11 -4.49 -6.23
N GLU A 31 5.32 -5.68 -6.81
CA GLU A 31 4.44 -6.82 -6.58
C GLU A 31 4.45 -7.29 -5.12
N GLU A 32 5.62 -7.31 -4.49
CA GLU A 32 5.74 -7.65 -3.07
C GLU A 32 5.07 -6.59 -2.21
N PHE A 33 5.25 -5.31 -2.53
CA PHE A 33 4.60 -4.22 -1.82
C PHE A 33 3.08 -4.24 -1.98
N ARG A 34 2.58 -4.59 -3.17
CA ARG A 34 1.14 -4.72 -3.43
C ARG A 34 0.51 -5.80 -2.55
N LYS A 35 1.15 -6.97 -2.46
CA LYS A 35 0.70 -8.04 -1.56
C LYS A 35 0.78 -7.62 -0.09
N TYR A 36 1.88 -6.97 0.28
CA TYR A 36 2.04 -6.43 1.63
C TYR A 36 0.91 -5.45 1.96
N ALA A 37 0.62 -4.50 1.08
CA ALA A 37 -0.47 -3.56 1.26
C ALA A 37 -1.84 -4.28 1.29
N GLU A 38 -2.06 -5.32 0.49
CA GLU A 38 -3.32 -6.08 0.52
C GLU A 38 -3.53 -6.82 1.85
N GLU A 39 -2.46 -7.40 2.41
CA GLU A 39 -2.49 -8.16 3.67
C GLU A 39 -2.48 -7.26 4.91
N HIS A 40 -1.78 -6.13 4.85
CA HIS A 40 -1.56 -5.24 6.00
C HIS A 40 -2.46 -3.99 6.01
N ALA A 41 -3.03 -3.58 4.87
CA ALA A 41 -3.90 -2.42 4.87
C ALA A 41 -5.22 -2.74 5.57
N GLU A 42 -5.55 -1.94 6.58
CA GLU A 42 -6.85 -2.03 7.23
C GLU A 42 -7.92 -1.56 6.24
N GLN A 43 -8.87 -2.44 5.91
CA GLN A 43 -10.05 -2.08 5.15
C GLN A 43 -11.03 -1.33 6.08
N SER A 44 -11.28 -0.05 5.80
CA SER A 44 -12.21 0.79 6.57
C SER A 44 -13.24 1.54 5.74
#